data_AF-A0A7Y4QT17-F1
#
_entry.id   AF-A0A7Y4QT17-F1
#
_cell.length_a   1.000
_cell.length_b   1.000
_cell.length_c   1.000
_cell.angle_alpha   90.00
_cell.angle_beta   90.00
_cell.angle_gamma   90.00
#
_symmetry.space_group_name_H-M   'P 1'
#
loop_
_entity.id
_entity.type
_entity.pdbx_description
1 polymer ?
#
loop_
_entity_poly.entity_id
_entity_poly.type
_entity_poly.pdbx_seq_one_letter_code
_entity_poly.pdbx_strand_id
1 'polypeptide(L)'
;MKTQTSNFESLDKGELLALCDRLLTDDPDAVEECVTFIEAEALGLWHGRARAMMARRLKHCRMSQPQRTRAVRAILDRLVRGQFSEQFKDQLRFVLHVAPERAFNVARSCQGAAADHVRRYATWIMSHETHDRCAASNAGE
;
A
#
# COMPACT_ATOMS: atom_id res chain seq x y z
N MET A 1 -3.98 -19.81 8.59
CA MET A 1 -3.03 -19.07 9.46
C MET A 1 -3.72 -17.80 9.90
N LYS A 2 -4.19 -17.71 11.16
CA LYS A 2 -4.99 -16.58 11.71
C LYS A 2 -4.30 -15.90 12.91
N THR A 3 -3.02 -16.17 13.14
CA THR A 3 -2.38 -15.94 14.45
C THR A 3 -1.69 -14.58 14.61
N GLN A 4 -1.48 -13.80 13.55
CA GLN A 4 -0.74 -12.52 13.64
C GLN A 4 -1.61 -11.27 13.76
N THR A 5 -2.88 -11.30 13.34
CA THR A 5 -3.77 -10.12 13.38
C THR A 5 -4.00 -9.61 14.80
N SER A 6 -4.23 -10.51 15.76
CA SER A 6 -4.50 -10.15 17.16
C SER A 6 -3.34 -9.42 17.84
N ASN A 7 -2.09 -9.64 17.43
CA ASN A 7 -0.93 -8.96 18.00
C ASN A 7 -0.85 -7.49 17.59
N PHE A 8 -1.44 -7.13 16.44
CA PHE A 8 -1.37 -5.77 15.92
C PHE A 8 -2.52 -4.90 16.39
N GLU A 9 -3.67 -5.48 16.76
CA GLU A 9 -4.84 -4.74 17.28
C GLU A 9 -4.57 -4.10 18.64
N SER A 10 -3.63 -4.64 19.41
CA SER A 10 -3.22 -4.09 20.70
C SER A 10 -2.17 -2.98 20.59
N LEU A 11 -1.60 -2.73 19.40
CA LEU A 11 -0.55 -1.73 19.26
C LEU A 11 -1.10 -0.32 19.44
N ASP A 12 -0.49 0.44 20.34
CA ASP A 12 -0.82 1.84 20.51
C ASP A 12 -0.14 2.74 19.46
N LYS A 13 -0.47 4.04 19.51
CA LYS A 13 0.11 5.03 18.59
C LYS A 13 1.65 5.11 18.70
N GLY A 14 2.20 5.01 19.91
CA GLY A 14 3.63 5.11 20.16
C GLY A 14 4.38 3.92 19.57
N GLU A 15 3.85 2.71 19.77
CA GLU A 15 4.41 1.47 19.21
C GLU A 15 4.37 1.48 17.67
N LEU A 16 3.25 1.93 17.08
CA LEU A 16 3.14 2.08 15.61
C LEU A 16 4.12 3.11 15.05
N LEU A 17 4.35 4.22 15.75
CA LEU A 17 5.35 5.22 15.38
C LEU A 17 6.76 4.64 15.44
N ALA A 18 7.12 3.99 16.55
CA ALA A 18 8.43 3.38 16.74
C ALA A 18 8.72 2.32 15.66
N LEU A 19 7.74 1.46 15.34
CA LEU A 19 7.83 0.50 14.26
C LEU A 19 8.11 1.19 12.92
N CYS A 20 7.39 2.26 12.62
CA CYS A 20 7.65 2.98 11.39
C CYS A 20 9.04 3.64 11.39
N ASP A 21 9.52 4.18 12.52
CA ASP A 21 10.79 4.93 12.61
C ASP A 21 11.99 4.01 12.34
N ARG A 22 11.90 2.72 12.68
CA ARG A 22 12.89 1.71 12.29
C ARG A 22 13.05 1.56 10.76
N LEU A 23 12.02 1.88 9.96
CA LEU A 23 12.14 1.89 8.49
C LEU A 23 13.08 2.98 7.97
N LEU A 24 13.33 4.05 8.75
CA LEU A 24 14.24 5.13 8.34
C LEU A 24 15.71 4.67 8.31
N THR A 25 16.03 3.60 9.03
CA THR A 25 17.36 3.00 9.07
C THR A 25 17.48 1.74 8.21
N ASP A 26 16.50 1.46 7.34
CA ASP A 26 16.42 0.25 6.50
C ASP A 26 16.55 -1.05 7.31
N ASP A 27 15.98 -1.08 8.53
CA ASP A 27 15.99 -2.26 9.40
C ASP A 27 15.19 -3.40 8.74
N PRO A 28 15.83 -4.55 8.42
CA PRO A 28 15.18 -5.64 7.70
C PRO A 28 14.06 -6.31 8.49
N ASP A 29 14.16 -6.34 9.82
CA ASP A 29 13.11 -6.92 10.68
C ASP A 29 11.89 -5.98 10.69
N ALA A 30 12.13 -4.67 10.74
CA ALA A 30 11.06 -3.68 10.65
C ALA A 30 10.33 -3.73 9.29
N VAL A 31 11.06 -3.97 8.20
CA VAL A 31 10.45 -4.17 6.87
C VAL A 31 9.51 -5.37 6.90
N GLU A 32 9.95 -6.50 7.44
CA GLU A 32 9.12 -7.71 7.53
C GLU A 32 7.89 -7.52 8.43
N GLU A 33 8.07 -6.90 9.60
CA GLU A 33 6.98 -6.56 10.52
C GLU A 33 5.96 -5.62 9.86
N CYS A 34 6.42 -4.58 9.15
CA CYS A 34 5.53 -3.64 8.47
C CYS A 34 4.78 -4.30 7.31
N VAL A 35 5.42 -5.19 6.54
CA VAL A 35 4.74 -5.98 5.50
C VAL A 35 3.65 -6.83 6.14
N THR A 36 3.98 -7.52 7.23
CA THR A 36 3.04 -8.37 7.97
C THR A 36 1.88 -7.53 8.54
N PHE A 37 2.13 -6.33 9.05
CA PHE A 37 1.09 -5.41 9.53
C PHE A 37 0.16 -4.93 8.41
N ILE A 38 0.72 -4.65 7.22
CA ILE A 38 -0.06 -4.29 6.03
C ILE A 38 -0.96 -5.46 5.64
N GLU A 39 -0.47 -6.70 5.69
CA GLU A 39 -1.23 -7.92 5.39
C GLU A 39 -2.32 -8.23 6.42
N ALA A 40 -2.06 -7.98 7.70
CA ALA A 40 -2.88 -8.50 8.80
C ALA A 40 -4.30 -7.91 8.90
N GLU A 41 -4.69 -6.96 8.05
CA GLU A 41 -6.00 -6.27 8.06
C GLU A 41 -6.46 -5.68 9.41
N ALA A 42 -5.60 -5.67 10.44
CA ALA A 42 -5.89 -5.22 11.80
C ALA A 42 -6.56 -3.84 11.86
N LEU A 43 -7.63 -3.73 12.63
CA LEU A 43 -8.36 -2.48 12.82
C LEU A 43 -8.06 -1.92 14.20
N GLY A 44 -7.71 -0.64 14.25
CA GLY A 44 -7.35 0.04 15.48
C GLY A 44 -7.28 1.53 15.26
N LEU A 45 -7.35 2.27 16.37
CA LEU A 45 -7.15 3.72 16.32
C LEU A 45 -5.76 3.97 15.73
N TRP A 46 -5.65 4.89 14.78
CA TRP A 46 -4.38 5.25 14.13
C TRP A 46 -3.80 4.23 13.13
N HIS A 47 -4.36 3.02 12.99
CA HIS A 47 -3.84 1.99 12.05
C HIS A 47 -3.83 2.45 10.59
N GLY A 48 -4.85 3.19 10.15
CA GLY A 48 -4.89 3.78 8.82
C GLY A 48 -3.70 4.74 8.57
N ARG A 49 -3.36 5.55 9.59
CA ARG A 49 -2.21 6.47 9.57
C ARG A 49 -0.90 5.73 9.56
N ALA A 50 -0.78 4.69 10.40
CA ALA A 50 0.40 3.83 10.42
C ALA A 50 0.65 3.20 9.04
N ARG A 51 -0.36 2.57 8.40
CA ARG A 51 -0.19 2.00 7.05
C ARG A 51 0.21 3.03 6.00
N ALA A 52 -0.40 4.22 6.04
CA ALA A 52 -0.03 5.31 5.14
C ALA A 52 1.42 5.76 5.36
N MET A 53 1.89 5.78 6.60
CA MET A 53 3.26 6.17 6.94
C MET A 53 4.27 5.07 6.59
N MET A 54 3.96 3.81 6.88
CA MET A 54 4.72 2.63 6.45
C MET A 54 4.89 2.62 4.93
N ALA A 55 3.80 2.79 4.16
CA ALA A 55 3.87 2.83 2.69
C ALA A 55 4.78 3.94 2.16
N ARG A 56 4.74 5.13 2.79
CA ARG A 56 5.62 6.25 2.43
C ARG A 56 7.10 5.95 2.68
N ARG A 57 7.42 5.14 3.69
CA ARG A 57 8.80 4.78 4.07
C ARG A 57 9.30 3.55 3.33
N LEU A 58 8.48 2.50 3.24
CA LEU A 58 8.78 1.23 2.56
C LEU A 58 9.23 1.41 1.10
N LYS A 59 8.74 2.44 0.41
CA LYS A 59 9.18 2.74 -0.97
C LYS A 59 10.70 3.04 -1.08
N HIS A 60 11.34 3.40 0.03
CA HIS A 60 12.77 3.70 0.13
C HIS A 60 13.58 2.54 0.73
N CYS A 61 12.92 1.51 1.27
CA CYS A 61 13.57 0.38 1.92
C CYS A 61 13.95 -0.73 0.92
N ARG A 62 14.97 -1.52 1.25
CA ARG A 62 15.32 -2.72 0.50
C ARG A 62 14.34 -3.84 0.83
N MET A 63 13.38 -4.05 -0.06
CA MET A 63 12.42 -5.14 0.06
C MET A 63 12.80 -6.31 -0.84
N SER A 64 12.75 -7.52 -0.28
CA SER A 64 12.81 -8.75 -1.08
C SER A 64 11.58 -8.87 -1.99
N GLN A 65 11.70 -9.65 -3.07
CA GLN A 65 10.59 -9.87 -4.01
C GLN A 65 9.34 -10.49 -3.34
N PRO A 66 9.46 -11.45 -2.40
CA PRO A 66 8.32 -11.96 -1.65
C PRO A 66 7.62 -10.89 -0.80
N GLN A 67 8.38 -10.07 -0.06
CA GLN A 67 7.85 -8.98 0.76
C GLN A 67 7.07 -7.96 -0.07
N ARG A 68 7.66 -7.53 -1.20
CA ARG A 68 6.99 -6.62 -2.14
C ARG A 68 5.69 -7.21 -2.66
N THR A 69 5.72 -8.48 -3.07
CA THR A 69 4.55 -9.17 -3.62
C THR A 69 3.41 -9.24 -2.60
N ARG A 70 3.73 -9.58 -1.35
CA ARG A 70 2.79 -9.63 -0.22
C ARG A 70 2.14 -8.28 0.06
N ALA A 71 2.94 -7.23 0.22
CA ALA A 71 2.43 -5.88 0.47
C ALA A 71 1.54 -5.37 -0.68
N VAL A 72 2.00 -5.53 -1.94
CA VAL A 72 1.23 -5.11 -3.12
C VAL A 72 -0.11 -5.85 -3.20
N ARG A 73 -0.10 -7.17 -3.00
CA ARG A 73 -1.32 -7.97 -3.00
C ARG A 73 -2.30 -7.50 -1.94
N ALA A 74 -1.87 -7.36 -0.68
CA ALA A 74 -2.73 -6.93 0.41
C ALA A 74 -3.32 -5.52 0.22
N ILE A 75 -2.58 -4.61 -0.43
CA ILE A 75 -3.09 -3.28 -0.78
C ILE A 75 -4.13 -3.40 -1.91
N LEU A 76 -3.81 -4.08 -3.01
CA LEU A 76 -4.74 -4.19 -4.14
C LEU A 76 -6.02 -4.97 -3.81
N ASP A 77 -5.91 -6.04 -2.99
CA ASP A 77 -7.08 -6.80 -2.53
C ASP A 77 -8.03 -5.91 -1.72
N ARG A 78 -7.51 -4.98 -0.90
CA ARG A 78 -8.33 -3.99 -0.19
C ARG A 78 -9.02 -3.01 -1.13
N LEU A 79 -8.36 -2.58 -2.20
CA LEU A 79 -8.98 -1.73 -3.22
C LEU A 79 -10.20 -2.43 -3.84
N VAL A 80 -10.03 -3.69 -4.28
CA VAL A 80 -11.10 -4.49 -4.90
C VAL A 80 -12.27 -4.67 -3.94
N ARG A 81 -11.99 -4.93 -2.67
CA ARG A 81 -13.02 -5.14 -1.64
C ARG A 81 -13.69 -3.84 -1.16
N GLY A 82 -13.13 -2.67 -1.49
CA GLY A 82 -13.60 -1.39 -0.97
C GLY A 82 -13.35 -1.19 0.53
N GLN A 83 -12.45 -1.99 1.13
CA GLN A 83 -12.17 -2.01 2.57
C GLN A 83 -10.96 -1.12 2.91
N PHE A 84 -11.12 0.19 2.73
CA PHE A 84 -10.06 1.15 2.98
C PHE A 84 -10.59 2.51 3.47
N SER A 85 -9.69 3.34 4.00
CA SER A 85 -9.98 4.68 4.52
C SER A 85 -9.37 5.77 3.64
N GLU A 86 -9.64 7.04 3.94
CA GLU A 86 -9.19 8.18 3.12
C GLU A 86 -7.67 8.26 2.90
N GLN A 87 -6.87 7.73 3.83
CA GLN A 87 -5.41 7.76 3.75
C GLN A 87 -4.82 6.65 2.86
N PHE A 88 -5.68 5.88 2.21
CA PHE A 88 -5.30 4.74 1.38
C PHE A 88 -4.51 5.13 0.13
N LYS A 89 -4.61 6.38 -0.34
CA LYS A 89 -3.81 6.86 -1.48
C LYS A 89 -2.32 6.71 -1.27
N ASP A 90 -1.81 6.86 -0.04
CA ASP A 90 -0.38 6.67 0.22
C ASP A 90 0.08 5.22 0.02
N GLN A 91 -0.79 4.27 0.35
CA GLN A 91 -0.54 2.84 0.07
C GLN A 91 -0.55 2.58 -1.44
N LEU A 92 -1.48 3.19 -2.18
CA LEU A 92 -1.52 3.05 -3.63
C LEU A 92 -0.33 3.73 -4.33
N ARG A 93 0.17 4.86 -3.82
CA ARG A 93 1.41 5.48 -4.31
C ARG A 93 2.61 4.55 -4.15
N PHE A 94 2.69 3.84 -3.03
CA PHE A 94 3.69 2.78 -2.86
C PHE A 94 3.54 1.70 -3.94
N VAL A 95 2.32 1.20 -4.19
CA VAL A 95 2.10 0.17 -5.23
C VAL A 95 2.45 0.70 -6.62
N LEU A 96 2.06 1.92 -6.97
CA LEU A 96 2.44 2.57 -8.23
C LEU A 96 3.95 2.68 -8.39
N HIS A 97 4.68 2.91 -7.31
CA HIS A 97 6.14 2.98 -7.34
C HIS A 97 6.80 1.61 -7.56
N VAL A 98 6.30 0.55 -6.93
CA VAL A 98 6.98 -0.76 -6.92
C VAL A 98 6.39 -1.80 -7.89
N ALA A 99 5.16 -1.58 -8.37
CA ALA A 99 4.41 -2.50 -9.22
C ALA A 99 3.29 -1.77 -10.04
N PRO A 100 3.63 -0.76 -10.87
CA PRO A 100 2.65 0.06 -11.59
C PRO A 100 1.70 -0.76 -12.49
N GLU A 101 2.25 -1.70 -13.26
CA GLU A 101 1.46 -2.58 -14.15
C GLU A 101 0.37 -3.35 -13.39
N ARG A 102 0.67 -3.82 -12.18
CA ARG A 102 -0.33 -4.51 -11.35
C ARG A 102 -1.40 -3.53 -10.86
N ALA A 103 -1.02 -2.31 -10.49
CA ALA A 103 -1.97 -1.27 -10.10
C ALA A 103 -2.94 -0.94 -11.24
N PHE A 104 -2.44 -0.72 -12.45
CA PHE A 104 -3.27 -0.38 -13.62
C PHE A 104 -4.22 -1.52 -14.01
N ASN A 105 -3.73 -2.77 -13.99
CA ASN A 105 -4.58 -3.93 -14.29
C ASN A 105 -5.74 -4.08 -13.28
N VAL A 106 -5.49 -3.90 -11.99
CA VAL A 106 -6.54 -3.95 -10.96
C VAL A 106 -7.45 -2.73 -11.04
N ALA A 107 -6.92 -1.54 -11.31
CA ALA A 107 -7.73 -0.35 -11.47
C ALA A 107 -8.71 -0.48 -12.64
N ARG A 108 -8.28 -1.05 -13.78
CA ARG A 108 -9.16 -1.36 -14.92
C ARG A 108 -10.33 -2.26 -14.52
N SER A 109 -10.10 -3.33 -13.77
CA SER A 109 -11.19 -4.20 -13.32
C SER A 109 -12.12 -3.52 -12.32
N CYS A 110 -11.62 -2.56 -11.54
CA CYS A 110 -12.39 -1.79 -10.56
C CYS A 110 -13.22 -0.66 -11.17
N GLN A 111 -13.06 -0.30 -12.45
CA GLN A 111 -13.87 0.75 -13.08
C GLN A 111 -15.37 0.40 -13.16
N GLY A 112 -15.70 -0.89 -13.22
CA GLY A 112 -17.07 -1.38 -13.17
C GLY A 112 -17.60 -1.69 -11.77
N ALA A 113 -16.84 -1.38 -10.70
CA ALA A 113 -17.24 -1.72 -9.34
C ALA A 113 -18.55 -1.00 -8.94
N ALA A 114 -19.45 -1.69 -8.24
CA ALA A 114 -20.70 -1.09 -7.76
C ALA A 114 -20.46 0.07 -6.78
N ALA A 115 -19.38 -0.02 -5.98
CA ALA A 115 -19.03 0.99 -4.99
C ALA A 115 -18.34 2.22 -5.61
N ASP A 116 -18.96 3.39 -5.47
CA ASP A 116 -18.47 4.67 -6.00
C ASP A 116 -17.06 5.03 -5.55
N HIS A 117 -16.73 4.79 -4.28
CA HIS A 117 -15.40 5.11 -3.76
C HIS A 117 -14.31 4.24 -4.38
N VAL A 118 -14.61 2.96 -4.66
CA VAL A 118 -13.68 2.08 -5.38
C VAL A 118 -13.44 2.60 -6.79
N ARG A 119 -14.50 2.95 -7.53
CA ARG A 119 -14.37 3.53 -8.88
C ARG A 119 -13.54 4.82 -8.88
N ARG A 120 -13.79 5.73 -7.93
CA ARG A 120 -13.01 6.99 -7.81
C ARG A 120 -11.53 6.73 -7.59
N TYR A 121 -11.17 5.77 -6.74
CA TYR A 121 -9.78 5.40 -6.50
C TYR A 121 -9.16 4.70 -7.71
N ALA A 122 -9.90 3.83 -8.40
CA ALA A 122 -9.48 3.23 -9.65
C ALA A 122 -9.19 4.28 -10.74
N THR A 123 -10.10 5.24 -10.94
CA THR A 123 -9.88 6.37 -11.86
C THR A 123 -8.65 7.20 -11.48
N TRP A 124 -8.45 7.45 -10.19
CA TRP A 124 -7.24 8.14 -9.70
C TRP A 124 -5.96 7.34 -9.99
N ILE A 125 -5.97 6.01 -9.91
CA ILE A 125 -4.82 5.18 -10.33
C ILE A 125 -4.60 5.32 -11.84
N MET A 126 -5.65 5.19 -12.65
CA MET A 126 -5.57 5.25 -14.11
C MET A 126 -5.04 6.60 -14.62
N SER A 127 -5.30 7.71 -13.92
CA SER A 127 -4.75 9.03 -14.30
C SER A 127 -3.22 9.12 -14.17
N HIS A 128 -2.57 8.17 -13.49
CA HIS A 128 -1.11 8.10 -13.41
C HIS A 128 -0.51 7.31 -14.59
N GLU A 129 -1.25 6.38 -15.19
CA GLU A 129 -0.80 5.64 -16.38
C GLU A 129 -0.54 6.60 -17.56
N THR A 130 -1.40 7.60 -17.71
CA THR A 130 -1.30 8.61 -18.76
C THR A 130 -0.10 9.53 -18.59
N HIS A 131 0.28 9.85 -17.34
CA HIS A 131 1.44 10.72 -17.09
C HIS A 131 2.76 9.99 -17.32
N ASP A 132 2.86 8.72 -16.92
CA ASP A 132 4.09 7.93 -17.13
C ASP A 132 4.31 7.61 -18.61
N ARG A 133 3.24 7.34 -19.37
CA ARG A 133 3.33 7.14 -20.83
C ARG A 133 3.74 8.43 -21.57
N CYS A 134 3.21 9.60 -21.20
CA CYS A 134 3.65 10.87 -21.78
C CYS A 134 5.10 11.23 -21.39
N ALA A 135 5.53 10.96 -20.17
CA ALA A 135 6.92 11.18 -19.74
C ALA A 135 7.91 10.25 -20.47
N ALA A 136 7.54 8.98 -20.70
CA ALA A 136 8.35 8.03 -21.44
C ALA A 136 8.45 8.36 -22.95
N SER A 137 7.40 8.94 -23.55
CA SER A 137 7.42 9.37 -24.96
C SER A 137 8.27 10.63 -25.21
N ASN A 138 8.48 11.48 -24.20
CA ASN A 138 9.24 12.74 -24.33
C ASN A 138 10.73 12.61 -23.97
N ALA A 139 11.19 11.45 -23.50
CA ALA A 139 12.59 11.19 -23.15
C ALA A 139 13.39 10.49 -24.27
N GLY A 140 12.81 10.39 -25.47
CA GLY A 140 13.34 9.65 -26.61
C GLY A 140 13.56 10.48 -27.88
N GLU A 141 13.64 11.82 -27.78
CA GLU A 141 14.04 12.72 -28.88
C GLU A 141 15.36 13.42 -28.57
#